data_AF-A0A0G0GIP8-F1
#
_entry.id   AF-A0A0G0GIP8-F1
#
_cell.length_a   1.000
_cell.length_b   1.000
_cell.length_c   1.000
_cell.angle_alpha   90.00
_cell.angle_beta   90.00
_cell.angle_gamma   90.00
#
_symmetry.space_group_name_H-M   'P 1'
#
loop_
_entity.id
_entity.type
_entity.pdbx_description
1 polymer ?
#
loop_
_entity_poly.entity_id
_entity_poly.type
_entity_poly.pdbx_seq_one_letter_code
_entity_poly.pdbx_strand_id
1 'polypeptide(L)'
;MNNPALKKILAIVIGIILFIILVFAAFRIFGTQAADLEPVDVVVSNIEKNSAQLSWATGTDTQAVVEYGTSPTALNFFAPEATKGKTHSLDLTLLSPSTTYYFDIRVGDKKYDNGGVPWTFTTKGVENSVVPSPSPTSSAATQPTPIQTLEIPDGTSGCTETDCEAIKAKLGKGCSTQDYFLCVKKLTPTP
;
A
#
# COMPACT_ATOMS: atom_id res chain seq x y z
N MET A 1 56.00 -60.57 12.47
CA MET A 1 55.47 -60.33 13.82
C MET A 1 53.93 -60.26 13.76
N ASN A 2 53.24 -61.37 14.03
CA ASN A 2 51.79 -61.37 14.23
C ASN A 2 51.52 -60.91 15.67
N ASN A 3 51.36 -59.61 15.90
CA ASN A 3 50.94 -59.13 17.21
C ASN A 3 49.40 -59.16 17.29
N PRO A 4 48.79 -60.09 18.05
CA PRO A 4 47.34 -60.21 18.14
C PRO A 4 46.69 -58.95 18.74
N ALA A 5 47.40 -58.18 19.56
CA ALA A 5 46.91 -56.90 20.07
C ALA A 5 46.83 -55.84 18.97
N LEU A 6 47.81 -55.79 18.06
CA LEU A 6 47.82 -54.85 16.94
C LEU A 6 46.66 -55.10 15.96
N LYS A 7 46.34 -56.38 15.69
CA LYS A 7 45.20 -56.76 14.83
C LYS A 7 43.86 -56.36 15.44
N LYS A 8 43.71 -56.49 16.77
CA LYS A 8 42.49 -56.07 17.50
C LYS A 8 42.32 -54.56 17.48
N ILE A 9 43.40 -53.80 17.67
CA ILE A 9 43.37 -52.33 17.63
C ILE A 9 42.98 -51.84 16.23
N LEU A 10 43.54 -52.42 15.17
CA LEU A 10 43.19 -52.06 13.79
C LEU A 10 41.70 -52.30 13.48
N ALA A 11 41.15 -53.43 13.94
CA ALA A 11 39.73 -53.74 13.76
C ALA A 11 38.80 -52.75 14.48
N ILE A 12 39.16 -52.31 15.70
CA ILE A 12 38.39 -51.32 16.47
C ILE A 12 38.44 -49.95 15.79
N VAL A 13 39.62 -49.51 15.33
CA VAL A 13 39.78 -48.22 14.66
C VAL A 13 38.98 -48.16 13.35
N ILE A 14 39.01 -49.23 12.55
CA ILE A 14 38.21 -49.32 11.32
C ILE A 14 36.72 -49.27 11.64
N GLY A 15 36.27 -49.98 12.68
CA GLY A 15 34.86 -49.94 13.12
C GLY A 15 34.40 -48.54 13.54
N ILE A 16 35.22 -47.80 14.28
CA ILE A 16 34.92 -46.42 14.70
C ILE A 16 34.87 -45.48 13.50
N ILE A 17 35.81 -45.61 12.56
CA ILE A 17 35.83 -44.79 11.34
C ILE A 17 34.58 -45.06 10.49
N LEU A 18 34.18 -46.32 10.31
CA LEU A 18 32.96 -46.67 9.59
C LEU A 18 31.70 -46.15 10.30
N PHE A 19 31.65 -46.23 11.62
CA PHE A 19 30.55 -45.67 12.40
C PHE A 19 30.45 -44.15 12.25
N ILE A 20 31.56 -43.43 12.32
CA ILE A 20 31.59 -41.96 12.14
C ILE A 20 31.16 -41.58 10.71
N ILE A 21 31.61 -42.32 9.69
CA ILE A 21 31.21 -42.09 8.30
C ILE A 21 29.70 -42.32 8.12
N LEU A 22 29.15 -43.38 8.72
CA LEU A 22 27.71 -43.65 8.66
C LEU A 22 26.88 -42.60 9.40
N VAL A 23 27.34 -42.13 10.57
CA VAL A 23 26.68 -41.04 11.29
C VAL A 23 26.77 -39.74 10.51
N PHE A 24 27.90 -39.43 9.88
CA PHE A 24 28.05 -38.23 9.05
C PHE A 24 27.19 -38.31 7.78
N ALA A 25 27.16 -39.45 7.10
CA ALA A 25 26.30 -39.68 5.94
C ALA A 25 24.82 -39.61 6.34
N ALA A 26 24.42 -40.21 7.45
CA ALA A 26 23.08 -40.09 8.01
C ALA A 26 22.76 -38.62 8.34
N PHE A 27 23.66 -37.87 8.97
CA PHE A 27 23.45 -36.46 9.28
C PHE A 27 23.30 -35.59 8.02
N ARG A 28 23.99 -35.95 6.92
CA ARG A 28 23.79 -35.32 5.61
C ARG A 28 22.46 -35.68 4.95
N ILE A 29 21.95 -36.90 5.17
CA ILE A 29 20.70 -37.40 4.57
C ILE A 29 19.46 -36.98 5.39
N PHE A 30 19.60 -36.88 6.72
CA PHE A 30 18.53 -36.52 7.66
C PHE A 30 18.58 -35.05 8.11
N GLY A 31 19.46 -34.23 7.52
CA GLY A 31 19.44 -32.78 7.70
C GLY A 31 18.23 -32.18 7.00
N THR A 32 17.12 -32.02 7.70
CA THR A 32 15.96 -31.29 7.18
C THR A 32 16.29 -29.80 7.16
N GLN A 33 16.42 -29.24 5.96
CA GLN A 33 16.45 -27.79 5.78
C GLN A 33 15.03 -27.29 6.09
N ALA A 34 14.86 -26.41 7.08
CA ALA A 34 13.59 -25.73 7.26
C ALA A 34 13.34 -24.85 6.03
N ALA A 35 12.17 -24.98 5.39
CA ALA A 35 11.80 -24.11 4.29
C ALA A 35 11.55 -22.71 4.87
N ASP A 36 12.36 -21.75 4.46
CA ASP A 36 12.17 -20.34 4.81
C ASP A 36 11.16 -19.73 3.83
N LEU A 37 9.90 -19.78 4.24
CA LEU A 37 8.72 -19.38 3.47
C LEU A 37 8.21 -17.99 3.86
N GLU A 38 8.81 -17.36 4.86
CA GLU A 38 8.37 -16.08 5.39
C GLU A 38 8.74 -14.94 4.43
N PRO A 39 7.78 -14.11 4.01
CA PRO A 39 8.07 -12.88 3.28
C PRO A 39 8.89 -11.92 4.14
N VAL A 40 10.07 -11.56 3.66
CA VAL A 40 10.93 -10.52 4.25
C VAL A 40 11.04 -9.34 3.29
N ASP A 41 11.43 -8.17 3.83
CA ASP A 41 11.60 -6.93 3.07
C ASP A 41 10.35 -6.56 2.25
N VAL A 42 9.17 -6.68 2.85
CA VAL A 42 7.90 -6.34 2.21
C VAL A 42 7.83 -4.84 1.98
N VAL A 43 7.78 -4.44 0.72
CA VAL A 43 7.75 -3.04 0.27
C VAL A 43 6.59 -2.84 -0.70
N VAL A 44 5.85 -1.76 -0.49
CA VAL A 44 4.85 -1.24 -1.43
C VAL A 44 5.46 -0.08 -2.20
N SER A 45 5.46 -0.15 -3.52
CA SER A 45 5.99 0.86 -4.42
C SER A 45 5.00 1.16 -5.56
N ASN A 46 5.34 2.13 -6.42
CA ASN A 46 4.53 2.51 -7.58
C ASN A 46 3.03 2.68 -7.27
N ILE A 47 2.73 3.35 -6.15
CA ILE A 47 1.36 3.55 -5.71
C ILE A 47 0.74 4.63 -6.59
N GLU A 48 -0.28 4.24 -7.35
CA GLU A 48 -1.08 5.10 -8.19
C GLU A 48 -2.53 5.16 -7.71
N LYS A 49 -3.40 5.82 -8.47
CA LYS A 49 -4.82 5.97 -8.13
C LYS A 49 -5.60 4.65 -8.15
N ASN A 50 -5.16 3.69 -8.96
CA ASN A 50 -5.86 2.43 -9.20
C ASN A 50 -4.93 1.21 -9.21
N SER A 51 -3.67 1.39 -8.82
CA SER A 51 -2.69 0.31 -8.74
C SER A 51 -1.64 0.55 -7.66
N ALA A 52 -0.98 -0.52 -7.25
CA ALA A 52 0.21 -0.48 -6.43
C ALA A 52 1.05 -1.74 -6.73
N GLN A 53 2.37 -1.63 -6.60
CA GLN A 53 3.27 -2.76 -6.75
C GLN A 53 3.73 -3.23 -5.37
N LEU A 54 3.61 -4.54 -5.13
CA LEU A 54 4.09 -5.21 -3.93
C LEU A 54 5.35 -5.99 -4.25
N SER A 55 6.37 -5.88 -3.41
CA SER A 55 7.64 -6.59 -3.57
C SER A 55 8.12 -7.14 -2.25
N TRP A 56 8.65 -8.36 -2.25
CA TRP A 56 9.22 -9.03 -1.07
C TRP A 56 10.19 -10.14 -1.49
N ALA A 57 10.88 -10.73 -0.53
CA ALA A 57 11.74 -11.89 -0.74
C ALA A 57 11.37 -13.06 0.17
N THR A 58 11.73 -14.28 -0.25
CA THR A 58 11.62 -15.51 0.55
C THR A 58 12.91 -16.31 0.46
N GLY A 59 13.25 -17.05 1.51
CA GLY A 59 14.45 -17.90 1.52
C GLY A 59 14.35 -19.13 0.62
N THR A 60 13.13 -19.53 0.21
CA THR A 60 12.83 -20.70 -0.64
C THR A 60 12.06 -20.30 -1.91
N ASP A 61 12.21 -21.06 -3.00
CA ASP A 61 11.42 -20.86 -4.22
C ASP A 61 9.94 -21.17 -3.95
N THR A 62 9.10 -20.14 -4.00
CA THR A 62 7.68 -20.19 -3.61
C THR A 62 6.81 -19.42 -4.59
N GLN A 63 5.50 -19.64 -4.54
CA GLN A 63 4.51 -18.83 -5.23
C GLN A 63 3.48 -18.39 -4.19
N ALA A 64 3.25 -17.10 -4.07
CA ALA A 64 2.32 -16.54 -3.10
C ALA A 64 1.00 -16.12 -3.73
N VAL A 65 0.03 -15.90 -2.85
CA VAL A 65 -1.23 -15.22 -3.14
C VAL A 65 -1.34 -14.07 -2.15
N VAL A 66 -1.48 -12.85 -2.67
CA VAL A 66 -1.78 -11.70 -1.83
C VAL A 66 -3.29 -11.66 -1.58
N GLU A 67 -3.67 -11.70 -0.32
CA GLU A 67 -5.04 -11.47 0.14
C GLU A 67 -5.16 -10.00 0.52
N TYR A 68 -6.14 -9.27 0.01
CA TYR A 68 -6.27 -7.84 0.27
C TYR A 68 -7.72 -7.38 0.39
N GLY A 69 -7.91 -6.21 0.99
CA GLY A 69 -9.24 -5.64 1.24
C GLY A 69 -9.18 -4.22 1.79
N THR A 70 -10.33 -3.57 1.93
CA THR A 70 -10.44 -2.22 2.51
C THR A 70 -10.71 -2.25 4.02
N SER A 71 -10.76 -3.44 4.61
CA SER A 71 -10.91 -3.68 6.05
C SER A 71 -9.75 -4.56 6.53
N PRO A 72 -9.13 -4.24 7.67
CA PRO A 72 -8.02 -5.03 8.22
C PRO A 72 -8.44 -6.45 8.65
N THR A 73 -9.74 -6.69 8.84
CA THR A 73 -10.26 -8.01 9.26
C THR A 73 -10.95 -8.77 8.14
N ALA A 74 -11.09 -8.18 6.95
CA ALA A 74 -11.82 -8.77 5.82
C ALA A 74 -11.05 -8.55 4.51
N LEU A 75 -10.11 -9.46 4.24
CA LEU A 75 -9.30 -9.49 3.03
C LEU A 75 -9.96 -10.39 1.98
N ASN A 76 -11.01 -9.88 1.35
CA ASN A 76 -11.90 -10.66 0.48
C ASN A 76 -11.41 -10.77 -0.98
N PHE A 77 -10.36 -10.06 -1.35
CA PHE A 77 -9.78 -10.09 -2.69
C PHE A 77 -8.47 -10.87 -2.71
N PHE A 78 -8.19 -11.53 -3.83
CA PHE A 78 -7.03 -12.41 -3.99
C PHE A 78 -6.28 -12.06 -5.27
N ALA A 79 -4.96 -11.94 -5.17
CA ALA A 79 -4.07 -11.69 -6.30
C ALA A 79 -2.93 -12.74 -6.27
N PRO A 80 -3.03 -13.82 -7.07
CA PRO A 80 -1.97 -14.82 -7.16
C PRO A 80 -0.79 -14.33 -7.98
N GLU A 81 0.43 -14.69 -7.57
CA GLU A 81 1.61 -14.47 -8.40
C GLU A 81 1.59 -15.32 -9.67
N ALA A 82 2.12 -14.80 -10.77
CA ALA A 82 2.15 -15.52 -12.04
C ALA A 82 3.21 -16.64 -12.06
N THR A 83 4.33 -16.44 -11.36
CA THR A 83 5.49 -17.33 -11.37
C THR A 83 5.99 -17.55 -9.97
N LYS A 84 6.57 -18.74 -9.73
CA LYS A 84 7.32 -19.00 -8.50
C LYS A 84 8.72 -18.39 -8.55
N GLY A 85 9.22 -17.95 -7.40
CA GLY A 85 10.55 -17.38 -7.25
C GLY A 85 10.98 -17.23 -5.79
N LYS A 86 12.15 -16.63 -5.59
CA LYS A 86 12.63 -16.13 -4.28
C LYS A 86 12.48 -14.62 -4.14
N THR A 87 12.39 -13.93 -5.27
CA THR A 87 12.16 -12.49 -5.36
C THR A 87 10.82 -12.31 -6.03
N HIS A 88 9.95 -11.60 -5.35
CA HIS A 88 8.54 -11.53 -5.68
C HIS A 88 8.18 -10.10 -6.05
N SER A 89 7.32 -9.96 -7.05
CA SER A 89 6.77 -8.69 -7.48
C SER A 89 5.38 -8.90 -8.04
N LEU A 90 4.40 -8.21 -7.46
CA LEU A 90 2.99 -8.36 -7.80
C LEU A 90 2.33 -6.99 -7.94
N ASP A 91 1.75 -6.74 -9.11
CA ASP A 91 0.96 -5.54 -9.36
C ASP A 91 -0.49 -5.76 -8.96
N LEU A 92 -0.96 -5.03 -7.95
CA LEU A 92 -2.37 -4.87 -7.65
C LEU A 92 -2.97 -3.82 -8.57
N THR A 93 -4.07 -4.15 -9.24
CA THR A 93 -4.75 -3.27 -10.20
C THR A 93 -6.24 -3.17 -9.88
N LEU A 94 -6.97 -2.30 -10.59
CA LEU A 94 -8.41 -2.07 -10.40
C LEU A 94 -8.77 -1.59 -8.98
N LEU A 95 -7.83 -0.91 -8.32
CA LEU A 95 -8.04 -0.33 -7.00
C LEU A 95 -8.86 0.96 -7.08
N SER A 96 -9.54 1.30 -6.00
CA SER A 96 -10.26 2.57 -5.87
C SER A 96 -9.29 3.69 -5.47
N PRO A 97 -9.41 4.91 -6.03
CA PRO A 97 -8.61 6.07 -5.62
C PRO A 97 -8.86 6.48 -4.16
N SER A 98 -7.88 7.14 -3.54
CA SER A 98 -7.96 7.64 -2.16
C SER A 98 -8.45 6.59 -1.15
N THR A 99 -8.09 5.33 -1.36
CA THR A 99 -8.59 4.19 -0.57
C THR A 99 -7.44 3.48 0.11
N THR A 100 -7.57 3.26 1.42
CA THR A 100 -6.63 2.44 2.19
C THR A 100 -6.94 0.97 1.97
N TYR A 101 -5.93 0.22 1.58
CA TYR A 101 -5.96 -1.22 1.40
C TYR A 101 -5.06 -1.89 2.43
N TYR A 102 -5.54 -2.99 2.95
CA TYR A 102 -4.84 -3.91 3.84
C TYR A 102 -4.53 -5.17 3.07
N PHE A 103 -3.39 -5.79 3.34
CA PHE A 103 -3.02 -7.04 2.69
C PHE A 103 -2.16 -7.94 3.57
N ASP A 104 -2.29 -9.23 3.30
CA ASP A 104 -1.50 -10.31 3.87
C ASP A 104 -0.98 -11.18 2.72
N ILE A 105 0.13 -11.86 2.95
CA ILE A 105 0.77 -12.71 1.93
C ILE A 105 0.56 -14.17 2.36
N ARG A 106 -0.10 -14.96 1.51
CA ARG A 106 -0.30 -16.38 1.73
C ARG A 106 0.66 -17.19 0.86
N VAL A 107 1.45 -18.06 1.48
CA VAL A 107 2.34 -19.00 0.80
C VAL A 107 1.92 -20.42 1.18
N GLY A 108 1.32 -21.14 0.24
CA GLY A 108 0.69 -22.44 0.51
C GLY A 108 -0.47 -22.30 1.50
N ASP A 109 -0.39 -23.03 2.62
CA ASP A 109 -1.40 -23.03 3.69
C ASP A 109 -1.10 -22.00 4.79
N LYS A 110 0.06 -21.33 4.73
CA LYS A 110 0.47 -20.37 5.76
C LYS A 110 0.25 -18.94 5.29
N LYS A 111 -0.33 -18.15 6.19
CA LYS A 111 -0.53 -16.72 6.05
C LYS A 111 0.54 -15.96 6.83
N TYR A 112 1.01 -14.87 6.25
CA TYR A 112 1.99 -13.97 6.82
C TYR A 112 1.43 -12.55 6.80
N ASP A 113 1.71 -11.83 7.88
CA ASP A 113 1.27 -10.48 8.16
C ASP A 113 2.45 -9.68 8.75
N ASN A 114 2.23 -8.41 9.09
CA ASN A 114 3.24 -7.53 9.67
C ASN A 114 3.32 -7.65 11.21
N GLY A 115 3.41 -8.87 11.74
CA GLY A 115 3.54 -9.11 13.18
C GLY A 115 2.22 -9.05 13.94
N GLY A 116 1.17 -9.66 13.38
CA GLY A 116 -0.19 -9.72 13.94
C GLY A 116 -1.14 -8.65 13.40
N VAL A 117 -0.68 -7.81 12.48
CA VAL A 117 -1.51 -6.83 11.75
C VAL A 117 -1.20 -6.88 10.26
N PRO A 118 -2.19 -6.74 9.37
CA PRO A 118 -1.92 -6.70 7.94
C PRO A 118 -1.05 -5.51 7.55
N TRP A 119 -0.27 -5.67 6.47
CA TRP A 119 0.36 -4.53 5.82
C TRP A 119 -0.69 -3.61 5.23
N THR A 120 -0.34 -2.34 5.02
CA THR A 120 -1.28 -1.34 4.54
C THR A 120 -0.63 -0.37 3.57
N PHE A 121 -1.42 0.12 2.62
CA PHE A 121 -1.06 1.23 1.75
C PHE A 121 -2.31 2.03 1.37
N THR A 122 -2.15 3.26 0.89
CA THR A 122 -3.28 4.10 0.45
C THR A 122 -3.04 4.56 -0.97
N THR A 123 -3.98 4.28 -1.88
CA THR A 123 -3.91 4.71 -3.28
C THR A 123 -3.94 6.23 -3.40
N LYS A 124 -3.35 6.75 -4.48
CA LYS A 124 -3.42 8.19 -4.78
C LYS A 124 -4.87 8.61 -5.05
N GLY A 125 -5.15 9.90 -4.87
CA GLY A 125 -6.45 10.46 -5.27
C GLY A 125 -6.58 10.60 -6.78
N VAL A 126 -7.80 10.86 -7.22
CA VAL A 126 -8.02 11.37 -8.58
C VAL A 126 -7.52 12.80 -8.58
N GLU A 127 -6.33 13.02 -9.15
CA GLU A 127 -5.90 14.37 -9.46
C GLU A 127 -6.86 14.89 -10.54
N ASN A 128 -7.80 15.75 -10.13
CA ASN A 128 -8.55 16.55 -11.09
C ASN A 128 -7.50 17.40 -11.78
N SER A 129 -7.11 17.02 -13.00
CA SER A 129 -6.27 17.82 -13.87
C SER A 129 -6.98 19.13 -14.17
N VAL A 130 -6.83 20.09 -13.25
CA VAL A 130 -6.91 21.50 -13.61
C VAL A 130 -5.65 21.72 -14.43
N VAL A 131 -5.87 21.93 -15.73
CA VAL A 131 -4.89 22.36 -16.73
C VAL A 131 -3.82 23.24 -16.07
N PRO A 132 -2.51 23.03 -16.33
CA PRO A 132 -1.50 23.92 -15.79
C PRO A 132 -1.81 25.35 -16.24
N SER A 133 -2.26 26.17 -15.29
CA SER A 133 -2.14 27.61 -15.42
C SER A 133 -0.65 27.89 -15.60
N PRO A 134 -0.21 28.54 -16.70
CA PRO A 134 1.20 28.80 -16.88
C PRO A 134 1.68 29.70 -15.74
N SER A 135 2.55 29.17 -14.87
CA SER A 135 3.29 29.99 -13.92
C SER A 135 4.05 31.08 -14.70
N PRO A 136 3.96 32.36 -14.31
CA PRO A 136 4.69 33.41 -15.01
C PRO A 136 6.19 33.25 -14.77
N THR A 137 6.94 33.14 -15.87
CA THR A 137 8.38 33.38 -15.90
C THR A 137 8.66 34.77 -15.31
N SER A 138 9.40 34.80 -14.21
CA SER A 138 9.97 36.03 -13.65
C SER A 138 10.97 36.64 -14.64
N SER A 139 10.51 37.59 -15.45
CA SER A 139 11.35 38.61 -16.08
C SER A 139 10.83 39.97 -15.67
N ALA A 140 11.66 40.69 -14.92
CA ALA A 140 11.44 42.08 -14.55
C ALA A 140 11.43 42.97 -15.81
N ALA A 141 10.31 43.65 -16.07
CA ALA A 141 10.27 44.89 -16.85
C ALA A 141 8.99 45.68 -16.49
N THR A 142 9.20 46.84 -15.88
CA THR A 142 8.21 47.87 -15.56
C THR A 142 7.60 48.48 -16.84
N GLN A 143 6.29 48.30 -17.07
CA GLN A 143 5.44 49.27 -17.78
C GLN A 143 3.94 48.97 -17.55
N PRO A 144 3.08 49.98 -17.33
CA PRO A 144 1.64 49.78 -17.11
C PRO A 144 0.85 49.79 -18.44
N THR A 145 0.01 48.77 -18.66
CA THR A 145 -1.01 48.76 -19.74
C THR A 145 -2.17 47.82 -19.33
N PRO A 146 -3.38 48.01 -19.89
CA PRO A 146 -4.63 48.20 -19.18
C PRO A 146 -5.28 46.88 -18.72
N ILE A 147 -5.92 46.91 -17.56
CA ILE A 147 -6.74 45.82 -17.06
C ILE A 147 -8.05 45.82 -17.87
N GLN A 148 -8.31 44.78 -18.66
CA GLN A 148 -9.68 44.43 -19.05
C GLN A 148 -10.24 43.53 -17.96
N THR A 149 -10.97 44.15 -17.04
CA THR A 149 -11.83 43.47 -16.08
C THR A 149 -12.96 42.82 -16.86
N LEU A 150 -13.04 41.49 -16.82
CA LEU A 150 -14.28 40.80 -17.16
C LEU A 150 -15.29 41.15 -16.07
N GLU A 151 -16.20 42.07 -16.39
CA GLU A 151 -17.43 42.27 -15.65
C GLU A 151 -18.26 40.99 -15.76
N ILE A 152 -18.07 40.07 -14.81
CA ILE A 152 -19.18 39.23 -14.40
C ILE A 152 -20.15 40.20 -13.73
N PRO A 153 -21.42 40.29 -14.16
CA PRO A 153 -22.39 41.12 -13.46
C PRO A 153 -22.45 40.61 -12.04
N ASP A 154 -21.84 41.39 -11.15
CA ASP A 154 -22.04 41.26 -9.72
C ASP A 154 -23.55 41.35 -9.57
N GLY A 155 -24.15 40.25 -9.15
CA GLY A 155 -25.56 40.18 -8.80
C GLY A 155 -25.77 40.96 -7.52
N THR A 156 -25.45 42.26 -7.55
CA THR A 156 -25.85 43.28 -6.59
C THR A 156 -27.33 43.55 -6.78
N SER A 157 -28.14 42.50 -6.68
CA SER A 157 -29.44 42.61 -6.03
C SER A 157 -29.21 42.05 -4.64
N GLY A 158 -28.65 42.88 -3.76
CA GLY A 158 -28.61 42.54 -2.34
C GLY A 158 -30.02 42.12 -1.95
N CYS A 159 -30.17 40.87 -1.48
CA CYS A 159 -31.44 40.45 -0.95
C CYS A 159 -31.74 41.33 0.26
N THR A 160 -32.73 42.21 0.12
CA THR A 160 -33.21 43.09 1.20
C THR A 160 -33.94 42.30 2.31
N GLU A 161 -33.98 40.97 2.18
CA GLU A 161 -34.65 40.08 3.11
C GLU A 161 -33.72 39.74 4.27
N THR A 162 -34.22 40.00 5.48
CA THR A 162 -33.48 39.77 6.73
C THR A 162 -33.75 38.38 7.30
N ASP A 163 -34.73 37.66 6.76
CA ASP A 163 -35.16 36.34 7.22
C ASP A 163 -34.52 35.22 6.38
N CYS A 164 -33.88 34.26 7.04
CA CYS A 164 -33.14 33.20 6.36
C CYS A 164 -34.05 32.25 5.56
N GLU A 165 -35.31 32.05 5.96
CA GLU A 165 -36.26 31.24 5.18
C GLU A 165 -36.73 31.98 3.92
N ALA A 166 -36.91 33.31 4.02
CA ALA A 166 -37.22 34.15 2.87
C ALA A 166 -36.08 34.17 1.84
N ILE A 167 -34.82 34.15 2.30
CA ILE A 167 -33.63 34.04 1.43
C ILE A 167 -33.59 32.67 0.74
N LYS A 168 -33.89 31.58 1.47
CA LYS A 168 -33.92 30.21 0.92
C LYS A 168 -34.94 30.07 -0.22
N ALA A 169 -36.12 30.67 -0.08
CA ALA A 169 -37.17 30.63 -1.10
C ALA A 169 -36.83 31.42 -2.39
N LYS A 170 -35.84 32.32 -2.33
CA LYS A 170 -35.43 33.21 -3.43
C LYS A 170 -34.03 32.89 -3.99
N LEU A 171 -33.45 31.73 -3.66
CA LEU A 171 -32.19 31.26 -4.23
C LEU A 171 -32.27 31.17 -5.77
N GLY A 172 -31.34 31.83 -6.46
CA GLY A 172 -31.33 31.91 -7.93
C GLY A 172 -32.34 32.88 -8.54
N LYS A 173 -33.14 33.59 -7.73
CA LYS A 173 -34.04 34.68 -8.12
C LYS A 173 -33.62 36.00 -7.45
N GLY A 174 -32.32 36.28 -7.48
CA GLY A 174 -31.71 37.46 -6.87
C GLY A 174 -30.98 37.20 -5.55
N CYS A 175 -31.24 36.10 -4.84
CA CYS A 175 -30.45 35.71 -3.67
C CYS A 175 -29.40 34.65 -4.01
N SER A 176 -28.21 34.78 -3.43
CA SER A 176 -27.13 33.80 -3.56
C SER A 176 -27.15 32.77 -2.42
N THR A 177 -26.52 31.62 -2.64
CA THR A 177 -26.29 30.61 -1.60
C THR A 177 -25.39 31.13 -0.48
N GLN A 178 -24.56 32.15 -0.76
CA GLN A 178 -23.69 32.80 0.22
C GLN A 178 -24.48 33.62 1.24
N ASP A 179 -25.55 34.29 0.82
CA ASP A 179 -26.42 35.09 1.70
C ASP A 179 -27.16 34.21 2.71
N TYR A 180 -27.67 33.06 2.25
CA TYR A 180 -28.34 32.08 3.12
C TYR A 180 -27.39 31.53 4.18
N PHE A 181 -26.17 31.17 3.78
CA PHE A 181 -25.19 30.58 4.68
C PHE A 181 -24.75 31.57 5.78
N LEU A 182 -24.56 32.85 5.42
CA LEU A 182 -24.26 33.92 6.37
C LEU A 182 -25.42 34.19 7.33
N CYS A 183 -26.66 34.12 6.85
CA CYS A 183 -27.85 34.32 7.66
C CYS A 183 -28.02 33.21 8.71
N VAL A 184 -27.94 31.94 8.30
CA VAL A 184 -28.07 30.78 9.21
C VAL A 184 -26.98 30.79 10.27
N LYS A 185 -25.74 31.16 9.92
CA LYS A 185 -24.64 31.28 10.86
C LYS A 185 -24.90 32.27 12.00
N LYS A 186 -25.64 33.35 11.74
CA LYS A 186 -26.04 34.34 12.75
C LYS A 186 -27.14 33.84 13.70
N LEU A 187 -27.95 32.87 13.27
CA LEU A 187 -29.06 32.33 14.07
C LEU A 187 -28.64 31.20 15.01
N THR A 188 -27.48 30.59 14.82
CA THR A 188 -26.93 29.62 15.77
C THR A 188 -26.40 30.36 17.01
N PRO A 189 -27.07 30.30 18.18
CA PRO A 189 -26.43 30.72 19.43
C PRO A 189 -25.24 29.79 19.67
N THR A 190 -24.04 30.36 19.68
CA THR A 190 -22.84 29.65 20.10
C THR A 190 -23.06 29.14 21.53
N PRO A 191 -22.84 27.85 21.82
CA PRO A 191 -22.89 27.31 23.18
C PRO A 191 -21.77 27.84 24.06
#